data_AF-A0A9N9BTI6-F1
#
_entry.id   AF-A0A9N9BTI6-F1
#
_cell.length_a   1.000
_cell.length_b   1.000
_cell.length_c   1.000
_cell.angle_alpha   90.00
_cell.angle_beta   90.00
_cell.angle_gamma   90.00
#
_symmetry.space_group_name_H-M   'P 1'
#
loop_
_entity.id
_entity.type
_entity.pdbx_description
1 polymer ?
#
loop_
_entity_poly.entity_id
_entity_poly.type
_entity_poly.pdbx_seq_one_letter_code
_entity_poly.pdbx_strand_id
1 'polypeptide(L)'
;MKLTVIVVLFSVLLVAMIQAAPVGPNVHTLAERAGQGYYAKVTELKKIHRNYVSEIDQFNKELPVAAAKDGTNVPPFISKWNNRYKGLVDLLHSDTKKLEKSIQHLFKFLDS
;
A
#
# COMPACT_ATOMS: atom_id res chain seq x y z
N MET A 1 5.15 43.79 1.29
CA MET A 1 5.97 42.94 2.18
C MET A 1 5.40 42.73 3.58
N LYS A 2 4.65 43.68 4.19
CA LYS A 2 4.11 43.49 5.55
C LYS A 2 2.95 42.46 5.64
N LEU A 3 2.06 42.41 4.64
CA LEU A 3 0.93 41.48 4.64
C LEU A 3 1.34 40.01 4.45
N THR A 4 2.32 39.75 3.59
CA THR A 4 2.77 38.38 3.26
C THR A 4 3.39 37.67 4.47
N VAL A 5 4.12 38.41 5.31
CA VAL A 5 4.70 37.89 6.55
C VAL A 5 3.61 37.53 7.58
N ILE A 6 2.56 38.34 7.67
CA ILE A 6 1.43 38.09 8.57
C ILE A 6 0.64 36.85 8.15
N VAL A 7 0.41 36.67 6.84
CA VAL A 7 -0.31 35.49 6.31
C VAL A 7 0.49 34.21 6.57
N VAL A 8 1.80 34.22 6.31
CA VAL A 8 2.67 33.05 6.56
C VAL A 8 2.70 32.71 8.06
N LEU A 9 2.81 33.70 8.95
CA LEU A 9 2.76 33.48 10.39
C LEU A 9 1.41 32.91 10.84
N PHE A 10 0.29 33.40 10.30
CA PHE A 10 -1.05 32.86 10.60
C PHE A 10 -1.23 31.42 10.10
N SER A 11 -0.69 31.09 8.93
CA SER A 11 -0.73 29.72 8.41
C SER A 11 0.07 28.75 9.28
N VAL A 12 1.25 29.15 9.76
CA VAL A 12 2.06 28.35 10.69
C VAL A 12 1.35 28.21 12.03
N LEU A 13 0.69 29.26 12.53
CA LEU A 13 -0.08 29.24 13.78
C LEU A 13 -1.29 28.30 13.70
N LEU A 14 -2.01 28.28 12.57
CA LEU A 14 -3.13 27.36 12.35
C LEU A 14 -2.68 25.90 12.27
N VAL A 15 -1.56 25.61 11.60
CA VAL A 15 -0.99 24.25 11.55
C VAL A 15 -0.53 23.81 12.94
N ALA A 16 0.08 24.70 13.73
CA ALA A 16 0.48 24.41 15.11
C ALA A 16 -0.71 24.19 16.05
N MET A 17 -1.81 24.95 15.89
CA MET A 17 -3.02 24.76 16.70
C MET A 17 -3.77 23.47 16.36
N ILE A 18 -3.75 23.03 15.10
CA ILE A 18 -4.31 21.71 14.70
C ILE A 18 -3.46 20.55 15.26
N GLN A 19 -2.15 20.75 15.41
CA GLN A 19 -1.26 19.76 16.03
C GLN A 19 -1.32 19.73 17.56
N ALA A 20 -1.86 20.77 18.21
CA ALA A 20 -1.85 20.91 19.68
C ALA A 20 -3.20 20.63 20.37
N ALA A 21 -4.30 20.46 19.61
CA ALA A 21 -5.59 20.13 20.20
C ALA A 21 -5.63 18.62 20.54
N PRO A 22 -5.84 18.24 21.81
CA PRO A 22 -5.95 16.83 22.18
C PRO A 22 -7.10 16.18 21.40
N VAL A 23 -6.84 14.99 20.85
CA VAL A 23 -7.87 14.21 20.15
C VAL A 23 -8.94 13.82 21.16
N GLY A 24 -10.18 14.27 20.95
CA GLY A 24 -11.29 13.94 21.84
C GLY A 24 -11.52 12.41 21.89
N PRO A 25 -11.97 11.86 23.03
CA PRO A 25 -12.03 10.42 23.27
C PRO A 25 -12.89 9.65 22.25
N ASN A 26 -13.97 10.27 21.76
CA ASN A 26 -14.82 9.69 20.72
C ASN A 26 -14.13 9.58 19.35
N VAL A 27 -13.32 10.60 18.99
CA VAL A 27 -12.54 10.59 17.74
C VAL A 27 -11.43 9.56 17.83
N HIS A 28 -10.76 9.48 18.99
CA HIS A 28 -9.73 8.48 19.26
C HIS A 28 -10.27 7.06 19.09
N THR A 29 -11.39 6.73 19.75
CA THR A 29 -12.05 5.41 19.67
C THR A 29 -12.45 5.07 18.24
N LEU A 30 -13.00 6.04 17.50
CA LEU A 30 -13.42 5.84 16.11
C LEU A 30 -12.20 5.58 15.21
N ALA A 31 -11.14 6.37 15.37
CA ALA A 31 -9.91 6.26 14.60
C ALA A 31 -9.19 4.93 14.89
N GLU A 32 -9.16 4.47 16.13
CA GLU A 32 -8.60 3.18 16.51
C GLU A 32 -9.36 2.03 15.84
N ARG A 33 -10.70 2.04 15.94
CA ARG A 33 -11.56 1.03 15.30
C ARG A 33 -11.37 1.01 13.78
N ALA A 34 -11.34 2.18 13.14
CA ALA A 34 -11.11 2.29 11.71
C ALA A 34 -9.71 1.79 11.33
N GLY A 35 -8.67 2.18 12.07
CA GLY A 35 -7.30 1.75 11.88
C GLY A 35 -7.13 0.24 11.97
N GLN A 36 -7.76 -0.41 12.95
CA GLN A 36 -7.78 -1.87 13.06
C GLN A 36 -8.46 -2.53 11.85
N GLY A 37 -9.61 -1.99 11.42
CA GLY A 37 -10.31 -2.46 10.22
C GLY A 37 -9.46 -2.35 8.95
N TYR A 38 -8.76 -1.23 8.77
CA TYR A 38 -7.85 -1.03 7.65
C TYR A 38 -6.63 -1.96 7.73
N TYR A 39 -6.09 -2.20 8.93
CA TYR A 39 -4.96 -3.10 9.13
C TYR A 39 -5.29 -4.55 8.75
N ALA A 40 -6.50 -5.01 9.07
CA ALA A 40 -7.00 -6.32 8.62
C ALA A 40 -7.02 -6.42 7.09
N LYS A 41 -7.50 -5.39 6.39
CA LYS A 41 -7.51 -5.34 4.92
C LYS A 41 -6.13 -5.31 4.29
N VAL A 42 -5.19 -4.55 4.86
CA VAL A 42 -3.78 -4.58 4.44
C VAL A 42 -3.19 -5.97 4.61
N THR A 43 -3.53 -6.68 5.69
CA THR A 43 -3.07 -8.05 5.93
C THR A 43 -3.62 -9.04 4.90
N GLU A 44 -4.90 -8.93 4.54
CA GLU A 44 -5.51 -9.69 3.45
C GLU A 44 -4.80 -9.42 2.11
N LEU A 45 -4.54 -8.16 1.76
CA LEU A 45 -3.83 -7.78 0.54
C LEU A 45 -2.41 -8.35 0.49
N LYS A 46 -1.69 -8.37 1.60
CA LYS A 46 -0.37 -9.03 1.69
C LYS A 46 -0.45 -10.54 1.45
N LYS A 47 -1.52 -11.20 1.91
CA LYS A 47 -1.74 -12.63 1.64
C LYS A 47 -2.04 -12.85 0.15
N ILE A 48 -2.92 -12.05 -0.43
CA ILE A 48 -3.24 -12.10 -1.87
C ILE A 48 -1.98 -11.90 -2.72
N HIS A 49 -1.15 -10.92 -2.39
CA HIS A 49 0.13 -10.70 -3.07
C HIS A 49 1.03 -11.96 -3.05
N ARG A 50 1.19 -12.61 -1.88
CA ARG A 50 1.99 -13.83 -1.77
C ARG A 50 1.44 -14.96 -2.65
N ASN A 51 0.12 -15.10 -2.73
CA ASN A 51 -0.51 -16.10 -3.60
C ASN A 51 -0.19 -15.81 -5.08
N TYR A 52 -0.36 -14.56 -5.53
CA TYR A 52 -0.01 -14.19 -6.90
C TYR A 52 1.45 -14.43 -7.24
N VAL A 53 2.38 -14.08 -6.35
CA VAL A 53 3.81 -14.36 -6.55
C VAL A 53 4.05 -15.85 -6.73
N SER A 54 3.45 -16.69 -5.87
CA SER A 54 3.57 -18.14 -5.98
C SER A 54 3.02 -18.68 -7.31
N GLU A 55 1.86 -18.22 -7.75
CA GLU A 55 1.24 -18.63 -9.01
C GLU A 55 2.07 -18.19 -10.23
N ILE A 56 2.60 -16.96 -10.20
CA ILE A 56 3.48 -16.42 -11.25
C ILE A 56 4.77 -17.23 -11.36
N ASP A 57 5.39 -17.56 -10.22
CA ASP A 57 6.62 -18.34 -10.17
C ASP A 57 6.38 -19.78 -10.65
N GLN A 58 5.26 -20.39 -10.25
CA GLN A 58 4.85 -21.70 -10.73
C GLN A 58 4.59 -21.68 -12.25
N PHE A 59 3.85 -20.70 -12.75
CA PHE A 59 3.60 -20.55 -14.18
C PHE A 59 4.90 -20.40 -14.98
N ASN A 60 5.83 -19.56 -14.52
CA ASN A 60 7.14 -19.38 -15.17
C ASN A 60 7.97 -20.68 -15.20
N LYS A 61 7.84 -21.52 -14.17
CA LYS A 61 8.52 -22.82 -14.09
C LYS A 61 7.87 -23.86 -15.01
N GLU A 62 6.54 -23.90 -15.07
CA GLU A 62 5.80 -24.92 -15.83
C GLU A 62 5.70 -24.62 -17.32
N LEU A 63 5.68 -23.34 -17.71
CA LEU A 63 5.59 -22.90 -19.11
C LEU A 63 6.63 -23.54 -20.06
N PRO A 64 7.94 -23.54 -19.75
CA PRO A 64 8.92 -24.21 -20.62
C PRO A 64 8.74 -25.73 -20.66
N VAL A 65 8.26 -26.34 -19.57
CA VAL A 65 7.97 -27.79 -19.52
C VAL A 65 6.78 -28.14 -20.41
N ALA A 66 5.73 -27.31 -20.40
CA ALA A 66 4.57 -27.49 -21.27
C ALA A 66 4.95 -27.33 -22.75
N ALA A 67 5.68 -26.28 -23.10
CA ALA A 67 6.13 -26.07 -24.48
C ALA A 67 6.99 -27.25 -24.98
N ALA A 68 7.91 -27.74 -24.15
CA ALA A 68 8.73 -28.90 -24.50
C ALA A 68 7.92 -30.19 -24.71
N LYS A 69 6.88 -30.44 -23.90
CA LYS A 69 5.96 -31.58 -24.09
C LYS A 69 5.21 -31.50 -25.41
N ASP A 70 4.86 -30.29 -25.84
CA ASP A 70 4.18 -30.05 -27.11
C ASP A 70 5.15 -30.02 -28.31
N GLY A 71 6.46 -30.18 -28.09
CA GLY A 71 7.48 -30.06 -29.15
C GLY A 71 7.59 -28.63 -29.70
N THR A 72 7.20 -27.62 -28.92
CA THR A 72 7.21 -26.21 -29.30
C THR A 72 8.15 -25.39 -28.43
N ASN A 73 8.43 -24.16 -28.87
CA ASN A 73 9.12 -23.17 -28.05
C ASN A 73 8.10 -22.33 -27.26
N VAL A 74 8.53 -21.80 -26.11
CA VAL A 74 7.71 -20.85 -25.35
C VAL A 74 7.42 -19.61 -26.20
N PRO A 75 6.13 -19.27 -26.45
CA PRO A 75 5.80 -18.07 -27.20
C PRO A 75 6.24 -16.81 -26.43
N PRO A 76 7.03 -15.90 -27.06
CA PRO A 76 7.55 -14.72 -26.37
C PRO A 76 6.48 -13.80 -25.77
N PHE A 77 5.28 -13.78 -26.37
CA PHE A 77 4.18 -12.96 -25.89
C PHE A 77 3.66 -13.44 -24.52
N ILE A 78 3.68 -14.75 -24.24
CA ILE A 78 3.20 -15.32 -22.98
C ILE A 78 4.14 -14.91 -21.84
N SER A 79 5.45 -15.08 -22.03
CA SER A 79 6.45 -14.63 -21.06
C SER A 79 6.37 -13.13 -20.82
N LYS A 80 6.19 -12.33 -21.89
CA LYS A 80 6.03 -10.88 -21.78
C LYS A 80 4.76 -10.48 -21.04
N TRP A 81 3.65 -11.17 -21.28
CA TRP A 81 2.39 -10.95 -20.57
C TRP A 81 2.54 -11.26 -19.08
N ASN A 82 3.09 -12.41 -18.71
CA ASN A 82 3.26 -12.79 -17.31
C ASN A 82 4.22 -11.84 -16.55
N ASN A 83 5.30 -11.39 -17.21
CA ASN A 83 6.21 -10.39 -16.65
C ASN A 83 5.51 -9.04 -16.41
N ARG A 84 4.64 -8.60 -17.33
CA ARG A 84 3.83 -7.38 -17.13
C ARG A 84 2.85 -7.55 -15.98
N TYR A 85 2.21 -8.73 -15.89
CA TYR A 85 1.30 -9.05 -14.81
C TYR A 85 2.00 -9.05 -13.44
N LYS A 86 3.20 -9.64 -13.34
CA LYS A 86 4.07 -9.53 -12.16
C LYS A 86 4.34 -8.08 -11.77
N GLY A 87 4.63 -7.21 -12.74
CA GLY A 87 4.81 -5.79 -12.47
C GLY A 87 3.58 -5.12 -11.83
N LEU A 88 2.37 -5.49 -12.24
CA LEU A 88 1.13 -5.00 -11.63
C LEU A 88 0.95 -5.52 -10.20
N VAL A 89 1.29 -6.79 -9.96
CA VAL A 89 1.26 -7.41 -8.62
C VAL A 89 2.28 -6.73 -7.68
N ASP A 90 3.48 -6.42 -8.17
CA ASP A 90 4.52 -5.72 -7.42
C ASP A 90 4.08 -4.27 -7.08
N LEU A 91 3.37 -3.58 -7.98
CA LEU A 91 2.77 -2.27 -7.72
C LEU A 91 1.70 -2.34 -6.62
N LEU A 92 0.79 -3.31 -6.70
CA LEU A 92 -0.22 -3.54 -5.66
C LEU A 92 0.42 -3.75 -4.28
N HIS A 93 1.53 -4.50 -4.23
CA HIS A 93 2.28 -4.69 -2.99
C HIS A 93 2.91 -3.40 -2.45
N SER A 94 3.49 -2.60 -3.34
CA SER A 94 4.07 -1.30 -2.98
C SER A 94 3.02 -0.37 -2.39
N ASP A 95 1.85 -0.28 -2.99
CA ASP A 95 0.76 0.55 -2.48
C ASP A 95 0.17 -0.02 -1.18
N THR A 96 0.08 -1.35 -1.05
CA THR A 96 -0.29 -2.01 0.21
C THR A 96 0.68 -1.63 1.35
N LYS A 97 1.98 -1.54 1.08
CA LYS A 97 2.98 -1.08 2.06
C LYS A 97 2.79 0.40 2.43
N LYS A 98 2.38 1.25 1.49
CA LYS A 98 2.07 2.66 1.78
C LYS A 98 0.86 2.77 2.68
N LEU A 99 -0.20 2.01 2.41
CA LEU A 99 -1.39 1.95 3.28
C LEU A 99 -1.04 1.52 4.70
N GLU A 100 -0.21 0.49 4.85
CA GLU A 100 0.28 0.05 6.16
C GLU A 100 1.00 1.17 6.92
N LYS A 101 1.92 1.88 6.26
CA LYS A 101 2.65 3.00 6.87
C LYS A 101 1.71 4.13 7.32
N SER A 102 0.69 4.44 6.52
CA SER A 102 -0.32 5.44 6.89
C SER A 102 -1.11 5.04 8.15
N ILE A 103 -1.45 3.75 8.28
CA ILE A 103 -2.12 3.22 9.48
C ILE A 103 -1.18 3.28 10.69
N GLN A 104 0.10 2.93 10.52
CA GLN A 104 1.10 3.04 11.60
C GLN A 104 1.29 4.49 12.06
N HIS A 105 1.26 5.45 11.14
CA HIS A 105 1.29 6.88 11.50
C HIS A 105 0.04 7.31 12.26
N LEU A 106 -1.14 6.81 11.87
CA LEU A 106 -2.38 7.05 12.62
C LEU A 106 -2.26 6.55 14.06
N PHE A 107 -1.85 5.30 14.27
CA PHE A 107 -1.70 4.75 15.62
C PHE A 107 -0.66 5.49 16.45
N LYS A 108 0.50 5.84 15.86
CA LYS A 108 1.49 6.68 16.55
C LYS A 108 0.92 8.03 17.00
N PHE A 109 0.09 8.67 16.18
CA PHE A 109 -0.54 9.93 16.52
C PHE A 109 -1.61 9.79 17.62
N LEU A 110 -2.32 8.66 17.66
CA LEU A 110 -3.32 8.36 18.69
C LEU A 110 -2.68 7.99 20.04
N ASP A 111 -1.47 7.44 20.03
CA ASP A 111 -0.69 7.06 21.22
C ASP A 111 0.19 8.22 21.78
N SER A 112 0.27 9.36 21.07
CA SER A 112 1.04 10.55 21.45
C SER A 112 0.19 11.55 22.24
#